data_AF-A0A937BIS9-F1
#
_entry.id   AF-A0A937BIS9-F1
#
_cell.length_a   1.000
_cell.length_b   1.000
_cell.length_c   1.000
_cell.angle_alpha   90.00
_cell.angle_beta   90.00
_cell.angle_gamma   90.00
#
_symmetry.space_group_name_H-M   'P 1'
#
loop_
_entity.id
_entity.type
_entity.pdbx_description
1 polymer ?
#
loop_
_entity_poly.entity_id
_entity_poly.type
_entity_poly.pdbx_seq_one_letter_code
_entity_poly.pdbx_strand_id
1 'polypeptide(L)'
;MKYCIDTSALIDLGERHYPERLPVFAPIWRHVYQEINNGSIVSVDVVKSELESKADDWRTHFLSQANGMFHMDRNIESEFASLVADVESSSHLFNVNKSRERFMSGADPWVIAYARSKQYTVISAETKTRGLWAWCNMQCSECKSH
;
A
#
# COMPACT_ATOMS: atom_id res chain seq x y z
N MET A 1 -14.26 6.56 5.69
CA MET A 1 -13.10 5.64 5.79
C MET A 1 -12.07 6.10 4.77
N LYS A 2 -10.77 6.04 5.07
CA LYS A 2 -9.71 6.38 4.12
C LYS A 2 -8.75 5.21 3.93
N TYR A 3 -8.16 5.12 2.74
CA TYR A 3 -7.39 3.96 2.30
C TYR A 3 -5.97 4.34 1.89
N CYS A 4 -5.00 3.51 2.28
CA CYS A 4 -3.64 3.56 1.78
C CYS A 4 -3.42 2.35 0.87
N ILE A 5 -3.21 2.58 -0.42
CA ILE A 5 -3.14 1.52 -1.42
C ILE A 5 -1.69 1.22 -1.79
N ASP A 6 -1.36 -0.06 -1.84
CA ASP A 6 -0.05 -0.57 -2.23
C ASP A 6 0.09 -0.71 -3.76
N THR A 7 1.34 -0.76 -4.25
CA THR A 7 1.70 -1.03 -5.65
C THR A 7 1.03 -2.29 -6.17
N SER A 8 0.99 -3.38 -5.39
CA SER A 8 0.40 -4.64 -5.84
C SER A 8 -1.09 -4.50 -6.16
N ALA A 9 -1.83 -3.79 -5.32
CA ALA A 9 -3.27 -3.57 -5.50
C ALA A 9 -3.55 -2.65 -6.69
N LEU A 10 -2.73 -1.61 -6.89
CA LEU A 10 -2.85 -0.73 -8.06
C LEU A 10 -2.63 -1.49 -9.37
N ILE A 11 -1.61 -2.35 -9.42
CA ILE A 11 -1.33 -3.18 -10.60
C ILE A 11 -2.45 -4.18 -10.87
N ASP A 12 -2.94 -4.87 -9.84
CA ASP A 12 -4.04 -5.83 -10.01
C ASP A 12 -5.34 -5.15 -10.45
N LEU A 13 -5.62 -3.94 -9.96
CA LEU A 13 -6.75 -3.11 -10.41
C LEU A 13 -6.60 -2.72 -11.89
N GLY A 14 -5.44 -2.14 -12.24
CA GLY A 14 -5.09 -1.54 -13.53
C GLY A 14 -4.87 -2.49 -14.69
N GLU A 15 -4.26 -3.64 -14.42
CA GLU A 15 -3.83 -4.56 -15.48
C GLU A 15 -4.68 -5.83 -15.55
N ARG A 16 -5.18 -6.32 -14.40
CA ARG A 16 -5.78 -7.66 -14.32
C ARG A 16 -7.30 -7.64 -14.24
N HIS A 17 -7.88 -6.85 -13.34
CA HIS A 17 -9.31 -6.90 -13.06
C HIS A 17 -10.11 -5.88 -13.85
N TYR A 18 -9.66 -4.63 -13.90
CA TYR A 18 -10.39 -3.55 -14.54
C TYR A 18 -9.47 -2.74 -15.46
N PRO A 19 -9.00 -3.31 -16.58
CA PRO A 19 -8.10 -2.61 -17.47
C PRO A 19 -8.63 -1.25 -17.91
N GLU A 20 -7.91 -0.18 -17.55
CA GLU A 20 -8.35 1.20 -17.77
C GLU A 20 -8.55 1.54 -19.25
N ARG A 21 -7.78 0.89 -20.13
CA ARG A 21 -7.91 1.00 -21.59
C ARG A 21 -9.26 0.55 -22.14
N LEU A 22 -10.05 -0.22 -21.38
CA LEU A 22 -11.33 -0.75 -21.83
C LEU A 22 -12.48 0.21 -21.45
N PRO A 23 -13.23 0.76 -22.43
CA PRO A 23 -14.27 1.77 -22.17
C PRO A 23 -15.37 1.32 -21.19
N VAL A 24 -15.64 0.02 -21.11
CA VAL A 24 -16.63 -0.56 -20.19
C VAL A 24 -16.31 -0.28 -18.72
N PHE A 25 -15.03 -0.11 -18.37
CA PHE A 25 -14.58 0.18 -17.01
C PHE A 25 -14.37 1.68 -16.73
N ALA A 26 -14.60 2.57 -17.70
CA ALA A 26 -14.44 4.01 -17.52
C ALA A 26 -15.23 4.59 -16.33
N PRO A 27 -16.46 4.13 -16.00
CA PRO A 27 -17.16 4.59 -14.80
C PRO A 27 -16.43 4.24 -13.49
N ILE A 28 -15.79 3.07 -13.43
CA ILE A 28 -15.01 2.62 -12.26
C ILE A 28 -13.80 3.54 -12.07
N TRP A 29 -13.03 3.76 -13.14
CA TRP A 29 -11.84 4.62 -13.08
C TRP A 29 -12.17 6.06 -12.76
N ARG A 30 -13.29 6.59 -13.29
CA ARG A 30 -13.77 7.92 -12.91
C ARG A 30 -14.02 8.01 -11.41
N HIS A 31 -14.65 7.00 -10.81
CA HIS A 31 -14.88 6.97 -9.38
C HIS A 31 -13.57 6.85 -8.59
N VAL A 32 -12.63 5.99 -9.01
CA VAL A 32 -11.31 5.87 -8.39
C VAL A 32 -10.56 7.21 -8.38
N TYR A 33 -10.51 7.91 -9.51
CA TYR A 33 -9.86 9.21 -9.58
C TYR A 33 -10.57 10.28 -8.75
N GLN A 34 -11.90 10.24 -8.65
CA GLN A 34 -12.63 11.12 -7.74
C GLN A 34 -12.23 10.87 -6.28
N GLU A 35 -12.17 9.61 -5.85
CA GLU A 35 -11.77 9.26 -4.48
C GLU A 35 -10.29 9.59 -4.18
N ILE A 36 -9.42 9.49 -5.20
CA ILE A 36 -8.03 9.98 -5.11
C ILE A 36 -8.02 11.50 -4.90
N ASN A 37 -8.74 12.26 -5.73
CA ASN A 37 -8.79 13.72 -5.65
C ASN A 37 -9.41 14.21 -4.34
N ASN A 38 -10.36 13.45 -3.77
CA ASN A 38 -10.96 13.74 -2.47
C ASN A 38 -10.04 13.37 -1.28
N GLY A 39 -8.91 12.72 -1.52
CA GLY A 39 -7.99 12.23 -0.48
C GLY A 39 -8.57 11.07 0.33
N SER A 40 -9.54 10.33 -0.24
CA SER A 40 -10.07 9.08 0.32
C SER A 40 -9.15 7.89 0.01
N ILE A 41 -8.51 7.90 -1.15
CA ILE A 41 -7.51 6.92 -1.58
C ILE A 41 -6.18 7.64 -1.74
N VAL A 42 -5.17 7.20 -1.00
CA VAL A 42 -3.82 7.76 -1.06
C VAL A 42 -2.79 6.63 -1.08
N SER A 43 -1.54 6.99 -1.35
CA SER A 43 -0.40 6.09 -1.24
C SER A 43 0.85 6.89 -0.81
N VAL A 44 1.99 6.21 -0.73
CA VAL A 44 3.26 6.81 -0.33
C VAL A 44 4.18 7.03 -1.52
N ASP A 45 5.12 7.97 -1.41
CA ASP A 45 6.06 8.28 -2.50
C ASP A 45 6.90 7.06 -2.93
N VAL A 46 7.14 6.11 -2.02
CA VAL A 46 7.84 4.85 -2.37
C VAL A 46 7.04 4.01 -3.38
N VAL A 47 5.71 3.98 -3.28
CA VAL A 47 4.82 3.32 -4.27
C VAL A 47 4.90 4.04 -5.61
N LYS A 48 4.95 5.38 -5.60
CA LYS A 48 5.17 6.16 -6.83
C LYS A 48 6.47 5.76 -7.51
N SER A 49 7.58 5.71 -6.77
CA SER A 49 8.88 5.28 -7.29
C SER A 49 8.85 3.85 -7.84
N GLU A 50 8.13 2.93 -7.20
CA GLU A 50 7.97 1.56 -7.71
C GLU A 50 7.22 1.54 -9.06
N LEU A 51 6.14 2.33 -9.19
CA LEU A 51 5.39 2.46 -10.44
C LEU A 51 6.23 3.10 -11.54
N GLU A 52 6.99 4.15 -11.22
CA GLU A 52 7.91 4.83 -12.16
C GLU A 52 9.03 3.89 -12.63
N SER A 53 9.58 3.05 -11.74
CA SER A 53 10.68 2.12 -12.07
C SER A 53 10.29 1.05 -13.09
N LYS A 54 8.99 0.78 -13.23
CA LYS A 54 8.43 -0.20 -14.17
C LYS A 54 7.46 0.46 -15.15
N ALA A 55 7.65 1.74 -15.45
CA ALA A 55 6.73 2.52 -16.25
C ALA A 55 6.44 1.86 -17.60
N ASP A 56 5.15 1.66 -17.86
CA ASP A 56 4.57 1.33 -19.15
C ASP A 56 3.49 2.37 -19.48
N ASP A 57 2.80 2.19 -20.60
CA ASP A 57 1.77 3.13 -21.06
C ASP A 57 0.68 3.34 -20.01
N TRP A 58 0.25 2.27 -19.33
CA TRP A 58 -0.77 2.35 -18.28
C TRP A 58 -0.24 3.08 -17.05
N ARG A 59 0.91 2.68 -16.49
CA ARG A 59 1.48 3.34 -15.30
C ARG A 59 1.75 4.81 -15.53
N THR A 60 2.25 5.16 -16.71
CA THR A 60 2.51 6.55 -17.10
C THR A 60 1.22 7.35 -17.15
N HIS A 61 0.16 6.79 -17.74
CA HIS A 61 -1.15 7.42 -17.78
C HIS A 61 -1.73 7.58 -16.36
N PHE A 62 -1.74 6.52 -15.57
CA PHE A 62 -2.25 6.52 -14.20
C PHE A 62 -1.54 7.56 -13.34
N LEU A 63 -0.19 7.60 -13.37
CA LEU A 63 0.61 8.57 -12.62
C LEU A 63 0.30 10.02 -13.02
N SER A 64 -0.02 10.28 -14.29
CA SER A 64 -0.42 11.62 -14.75
C SER A 64 -1.75 12.09 -14.14
N GLN A 65 -2.67 11.16 -13.84
CA GLN A 65 -3.98 11.46 -13.28
C GLN A 65 -3.96 11.44 -11.74
N ALA A 66 -3.13 10.58 -11.14
CA ALA A 66 -3.14 10.27 -9.72
C ALA A 66 -2.00 10.92 -8.91
N ASN A 67 -1.21 11.82 -9.50
CA ASN A 67 -0.01 12.39 -8.85
C ASN A 67 -0.26 12.99 -7.45
N GLY A 68 -1.46 13.51 -7.19
CA GLY A 68 -1.83 14.09 -5.89
C GLY A 68 -2.04 13.09 -4.76
N MET A 69 -2.06 11.78 -5.03
CA MET A 69 -2.34 10.75 -4.03
C MET A 69 -1.13 10.34 -3.20
N PHE A 70 0.09 10.68 -3.65
CA PHE A 70 1.33 10.21 -3.04
C PHE A 70 1.82 11.20 -1.98
N HIS A 71 2.09 10.68 -0.79
CA HIS A 71 2.46 11.50 0.36
C HIS A 71 3.67 10.92 1.10
N MET A 72 4.56 11.81 1.54
CA MET A 72 5.59 11.52 2.51
C MET A 72 5.64 12.65 3.54
N ASP A 73 5.38 12.32 4.81
CA ASP A 73 5.44 13.28 5.91
C ASP A 73 6.36 12.77 7.03
N ARG A 74 6.80 13.68 7.92
CA ARG A 74 7.73 13.34 9.01
C ARG A 74 7.18 12.36 10.02
N ASN A 75 5.85 12.22 10.14
CA ASN A 75 5.25 11.29 11.09
C ASN A 75 5.39 9.84 10.60
N ILE A 76 5.49 9.62 9.29
CA ILE A 76 5.74 8.30 8.71
C ILE A 76 7.08 7.74 9.17
N GLU A 77 8.13 8.56 9.24
CA GLU A 77 9.47 8.08 9.62
C GLU A 77 9.51 7.52 11.04
N SER A 78 8.81 8.17 11.99
CA SER A 78 8.68 7.69 13.37
C SER A 78 7.87 6.39 13.45
N GLU A 79 6.77 6.29 12.71
CA GLU A 79 5.97 5.06 12.64
C GLU A 79 6.73 3.93 11.94
N PHE A 80 7.52 4.25 10.92
CA PHE A 80 8.38 3.30 10.24
C PHE A 80 9.43 2.73 11.18
N ALA A 81 10.13 3.59 11.94
CA ALA A 81 11.09 3.14 12.95
C ALA A 81 10.43 2.25 14.02
N SER A 82 9.22 2.60 14.45
CA SER A 82 8.43 1.78 15.40
C SER A 82 8.05 0.43 14.79
N LEU A 83 7.61 0.41 13.54
CA LEU A 83 7.30 -0.82 12.79
C LEU A 83 8.53 -1.72 12.65
N VAL A 84 9.71 -1.15 12.37
CA VAL A 84 10.97 -1.90 12.29
C VAL A 84 11.26 -2.58 13.62
N ALA A 85 11.16 -1.86 14.74
CA ALA A 85 11.36 -2.40 16.08
C ALA A 85 10.35 -3.51 16.43
N ASP A 86 9.09 -3.34 16.03
CA ASP A 86 8.04 -4.35 16.21
C ASP A 86 8.38 -5.64 15.43
N VAL A 87 8.85 -5.51 14.18
CA VAL A 87 9.24 -6.64 13.33
C VAL A 87 10.49 -7.35 13.87
N GLU A 88 11.47 -6.60 14.38
CA GLU A 88 12.69 -7.15 14.97
C GLU A 88 12.41 -7.93 16.27
N SER A 89 11.57 -7.38 17.14
CA SER A 89 11.13 -8.04 18.37
C SER A 89 10.24 -9.26 18.10
N SER A 90 9.53 -9.26 16.97
CA SER A 90 8.67 -10.36 16.50
C SER A 90 9.39 -11.37 15.60
N SER A 91 10.73 -11.46 15.68
CA SER A 91 11.57 -12.29 14.80
C SER A 91 11.20 -13.78 14.72
N HIS A 92 10.46 -14.31 15.70
CA HIS A 92 9.93 -15.69 15.67
C HIS A 92 8.74 -15.88 14.71
N LEU A 93 8.07 -14.80 14.28
CA LEU A 93 6.94 -14.81 13.34
C LEU A 93 7.36 -14.63 11.87
N PHE A 94 8.56 -14.10 11.64
CA PHE A 94 9.10 -13.87 10.30
C PHE A 94 10.20 -14.89 10.00
N ASN A 95 9.98 -15.73 8.99
CA ASN A 95 10.99 -16.72 8.57
C ASN A 95 12.27 -15.99 8.12
N VAL A 96 13.38 -16.23 8.83
CA VAL A 96 14.31 -15.17 9.26
C VAL A 96 15.14 -14.49 8.17
N ASN A 97 15.38 -15.09 7.00
CA ASN A 97 16.46 -14.58 6.15
C ASN A 97 16.03 -13.85 4.87
N LYS A 98 15.13 -14.41 4.03
CA LYS A 98 14.81 -13.77 2.73
C LYS A 98 13.52 -12.94 2.70
N SER A 99 12.52 -13.32 3.50
CA SER A 99 11.22 -12.64 3.47
C SER A 99 11.25 -11.31 4.23
N ARG A 100 12.02 -11.25 5.31
CA ARG A 100 12.21 -10.01 6.10
C ARG A 100 12.98 -8.96 5.30
N GLU A 101 14.16 -9.29 4.78
CA GLU A 101 14.96 -8.33 4.00
C GLU A 101 14.18 -7.77 2.80
N ARG A 102 13.47 -8.65 2.09
CA ARG A 102 12.61 -8.23 0.97
C ARG A 102 11.51 -7.28 1.41
N PHE A 103 10.81 -7.59 2.50
CA PHE A 103 9.78 -6.72 3.07
C PHE A 103 10.37 -5.35 3.45
N MET A 104 11.49 -5.33 4.16
CA MET A 104 12.13 -4.08 4.61
C MET A 104 12.66 -3.22 3.45
N SER A 105 12.93 -3.82 2.30
CA SER A 105 13.43 -3.12 1.10
C SER A 105 12.34 -2.54 0.18
N GLY A 106 11.07 -2.91 0.38
CA GLY A 106 9.97 -2.54 -0.52
C GLY A 106 9.12 -1.36 -0.04
N ALA A 107 8.07 -1.04 -0.80
CA ALA A 107 7.06 -0.06 -0.40
C ALA A 107 6.17 -0.53 0.78
N ASP A 108 6.00 -1.84 0.97
CA ASP A 108 5.11 -2.42 2.00
C ASP A 108 5.25 -1.80 3.41
N PRO A 109 6.44 -1.72 4.02
CA PRO A 109 6.60 -1.14 5.36
C PRO A 109 6.25 0.35 5.40
N TRP A 110 6.47 1.09 4.31
CA TRP A 110 6.11 2.50 4.21
C TRP A 110 4.59 2.70 4.10
N VAL A 111 3.90 1.84 3.33
CA VAL A 111 2.44 1.83 3.23
C VAL A 111 1.81 1.56 4.61
N ILE A 112 2.34 0.57 5.34
CA ILE A 112 1.86 0.24 6.69
C ILE A 112 2.13 1.39 7.69
N ALA A 113 3.33 1.95 7.68
CA ALA A 113 3.68 3.08 8.55
C ALA A 113 2.79 4.30 8.30
N TYR A 114 2.55 4.64 7.04
CA TYR A 114 1.64 5.74 6.69
C TYR A 114 0.22 5.46 7.17
N ALA A 115 -0.29 4.26 6.90
CA ALA A 115 -1.63 3.86 7.31
C ALA A 115 -1.80 3.89 8.84
N ARG A 116 -0.81 3.43 9.61
CA ARG A 116 -0.80 3.55 11.08
C ARG A 116 -0.84 5.01 11.53
N SER A 117 0.01 5.86 10.95
CA SER A 117 0.10 7.28 11.35
C SER A 117 -1.20 8.07 11.15
N LYS A 118 -2.03 7.67 10.18
CA LYS A 118 -3.29 8.35 9.81
C LYS A 118 -4.55 7.54 10.13
N GLN A 119 -4.41 6.33 10.68
CA GLN A 119 -5.51 5.39 10.92
C GLN A 119 -6.27 5.01 9.63
N TYR A 120 -5.54 4.78 8.53
CA TYR A 120 -6.12 4.37 7.24
C TYR A 120 -6.16 2.85 7.11
N THR A 121 -7.06 2.35 6.26
CA THR A 121 -7.10 0.93 5.89
C THR A 121 -6.11 0.64 4.77
N VAL A 122 -5.23 -0.35 4.96
CA VAL A 122 -4.29 -0.79 3.92
C VAL A 122 -5.01 -1.65 2.88
N ILE A 123 -4.79 -1.38 1.59
CA ILE A 123 -5.24 -2.20 0.47
C ILE A 123 -4.02 -2.78 -0.25
N SER A 124 -3.93 -4.11 -0.32
CA SER A 124 -2.86 -4.85 -0.99
C SER A 124 -3.43 -6.09 -1.69
N ALA A 125 -2.79 -6.56 -2.77
CA ALA A 125 -3.21 -7.72 -3.54
C ALA A 125 -2.24 -8.92 -3.43
N GLU A 126 -1.43 -8.97 -2.37
CA GLU A 126 -0.50 -10.08 -2.15
C GLU A 126 -1.22 -11.40 -1.77
N THR A 127 -1.55 -12.24 -2.76
CA THR A 127 -2.01 -13.62 -2.54
C THR A 127 -0.82 -14.59 -2.44
N LYS A 128 -0.26 -14.74 -1.23
CA LYS A 128 0.27 -16.01 -0.66
C LYS A 128 0.98 -15.74 0.66
N THR A 129 0.70 -16.61 1.63
CA THR A 129 1.35 -16.83 2.94
C THR A 129 2.73 -16.16 3.10
N ARG A 130 2.73 -14.88 3.46
CA ARG A 130 3.89 -14.15 3.97
C ARG A 130 3.50 -13.68 5.38
N GLY A 131 4.42 -13.75 6.34
CA GLY A 131 4.16 -13.55 7.79
C GLY A 131 3.37 -12.28 8.18
N LEU A 132 3.23 -11.33 7.26
CA LEU A 132 2.39 -10.14 7.35
C LEU A 132 0.91 -10.39 7.68
N TRP A 133 0.27 -11.42 7.10
CA TRP A 133 -1.14 -11.71 7.41
C TRP A 133 -1.35 -12.18 8.86
N ALA A 134 -0.34 -12.82 9.45
CA ALA A 134 -0.38 -13.22 10.85
C ALA A 134 -0.18 -12.02 11.78
N TRP A 135 0.74 -11.11 11.44
CA TRP A 135 1.03 -9.91 12.24
C TRP A 135 -0.12 -8.88 12.21
N CYS A 136 -0.69 -8.62 11.03
CA CYS A 136 -1.80 -7.67 10.88
C CYS A 136 -3.10 -8.16 11.56
N ASN A 137 -3.41 -9.47 11.50
CA ASN A 137 -4.55 -10.03 12.24
C ASN A 137 -4.36 -9.99 13.76
N MET A 138 -3.12 -10.07 14.26
CA MET A 138 -2.84 -10.00 15.69
C MET A 138 -3.09 -8.59 16.25
N GLN A 139 -2.64 -7.54 15.56
CA GLN A 139 -2.98 -6.16 15.94
C GLN A 139 -4.47 -5.84 15.77
N CYS A 140 -5.14 -6.42 14.76
CA CYS A 140 -6.56 -6.19 14.54
C CYS A 140 -7.46 -6.90 15.59
N SER A 141 -6.97 -7.97 16.23
CA SER A 141 -7.69 -8.65 17.32
C SER A 141 -7.60 -7.91 18.66
N GLU A 142 -6.55 -7.12 18.90
CA GLU A 142 -6.46 -6.23 20.07
C GLU A 142 -7.41 -5.01 19.96
N CYS A 143 -7.72 -4.55 18.74
CA CYS A 143 -8.69 -3.47 18.50
C CYS A 143 -10.17 -3.88 18.62
N LYS A 144 -10.49 -5.17 18.83
CA LYS A 144 -11.88 -5.64 19.03
C LYS A 144 -12.32 -5.68 20.49
N SER A 145 -11.52 -5.13 21.40
CA SER A 145 -11.74 -5.20 22.85
C SER A 145 -11.86 -3.83 23.51
N HIS A 146 -12.44 -2.82 22.86
CA HIS A 146 -13.01 -1.63 23.51
C HIS A 146 -14.24 -1.10 22.76
#